data_AF-A0A3N7G4W9-F1
#
_entry.id   AF-A0A3N7G4W9-F1
#
_cell.length_a   1.000
_cell.length_b   1.000
_cell.length_c   1.000
_cell.angle_alpha   90.00
_cell.angle_beta   90.00
_cell.angle_gamma   90.00
#
_symmetry.space_group_name_H-M   'P 1'
#
loop_
_entity.id
_entity.type
_entity.pdbx_description
1 polymer ?
#
loop_
_entity_poly.entity_id
_entity_poly.type
_entity_poly.pdbx_seq_one_letter_code
_entity_poly.pdbx_strand_id
1 'polypeptide(L)'
;MAESMCRTLRDGSLEGEQAPTLTIRDTTASPFGFHVFSHVLSQLSSFILASKSQSRCIVIVAFSRSPSFYVDLLKRRGIDAKSSHKCIQILDCYSDPLGWKDQLMMSGNFTDVSYEVSLSLSCVCRNVKDLDKLYSLILELGKGLVGQGKDCFSVAIDSINEMMRRIYINSCRPVKQPL
;
A
#
# COMPACT_ATOMS: atom_id res chain seq x y z
N MET A 1 -11.21 14.54 -20.94
CA MET A 1 -10.55 14.71 -19.62
C MET A 1 -10.19 13.37 -18.98
N ALA A 2 -11.14 12.44 -18.82
CA ALA A 2 -10.87 11.10 -18.26
C ALA A 2 -9.83 10.28 -19.08
N GLU A 3 -9.91 10.31 -20.42
CA GLU A 3 -8.95 9.58 -21.27
C GLU A 3 -7.50 10.06 -21.12
N SER A 4 -7.29 11.37 -20.92
CA SER A 4 -5.96 11.92 -20.65
C SER A 4 -5.41 11.42 -19.33
N MET A 5 -6.25 11.35 -18.28
CA MET A 5 -5.84 10.81 -16.98
C MET A 5 -5.54 9.31 -17.06
N CYS A 6 -6.38 8.54 -17.76
CA CYS A 6 -6.14 7.12 -17.98
C CYS A 6 -4.84 6.89 -18.76
N ARG A 7 -4.58 7.70 -19.79
CA ARG A 7 -3.33 7.67 -20.55
C ARG A 7 -2.15 7.97 -19.63
N THR A 8 -2.18 9.06 -18.88
CA THR A 8 -1.09 9.45 -17.98
C THR A 8 -0.82 8.43 -16.87
N LEU A 9 -1.86 7.82 -16.29
CA LEU A 9 -1.67 6.80 -15.24
C LEU A 9 -1.19 5.46 -15.79
N ARG A 10 -1.60 5.09 -17.01
CA ARG A 10 -1.17 3.86 -17.67
C ARG A 10 0.22 4.01 -18.26
N ASP A 11 0.40 5.06 -19.06
CA ASP A 11 1.56 5.32 -19.90
C ASP A 11 2.62 6.14 -19.16
N GLY A 12 2.47 6.41 -17.87
CA GLY A 12 3.49 7.06 -17.05
C GLY A 12 3.84 8.49 -17.48
N SER A 13 5.02 8.92 -17.04
CA SER A 13 5.60 10.25 -17.29
C SER A 13 6.79 10.10 -18.22
N LEU A 14 6.98 11.02 -19.15
CA LEU A 14 8.16 11.03 -20.02
C LEU A 14 9.43 11.41 -19.23
N GLU A 15 10.61 11.14 -19.79
CA GLU A 15 11.89 11.49 -19.18
C GLU A 15 11.98 13.03 -19.00
N GLY A 16 12.05 13.48 -17.74
CA GLY A 16 12.04 14.91 -17.37
C GLY A 16 10.68 15.45 -16.90
N GLU A 17 9.60 14.69 -17.03
CA GLU A 17 8.29 15.03 -16.46
C GLU A 17 8.14 14.54 -15.00
N GLN A 18 7.20 15.12 -14.25
CA GLN A 18 6.91 14.67 -12.89
C GLN A 18 6.08 13.38 -12.89
N ALA A 19 6.35 12.50 -11.93
CA ALA A 19 5.60 11.27 -11.75
C ALA A 19 4.09 11.57 -11.61
N PRO A 20 3.23 10.87 -12.37
CA PRO A 20 1.81 11.16 -12.37
C PRO A 20 1.18 10.80 -11.03
N THR A 21 0.45 11.75 -10.44
CA THR A 21 -0.19 11.56 -9.13
C THR A 21 -1.70 11.68 -9.27
N LEU A 22 -2.43 10.66 -8.80
CA LEU A 22 -3.88 10.69 -8.66
C LEU A 22 -4.25 10.74 -7.18
N THR A 23 -4.99 11.78 -6.79
CA THR A 23 -5.59 11.86 -5.45
C THR A 23 -7.09 11.66 -5.54
N ILE A 24 -7.60 10.69 -4.81
CA ILE A 24 -9.04 10.46 -4.66
C ILE A 24 -9.46 11.11 -3.35
N ARG A 25 -10.40 12.06 -3.42
CA ARG A 25 -10.99 12.72 -2.26
C ARG A 25 -12.44 12.29 -2.14
N ASP A 26 -12.84 11.97 -0.92
CA ASP A 26 -14.23 11.72 -0.56
C ASP A 26 -14.61 12.50 0.69
N THR A 27 -15.89 12.42 1.06
CA THR A 27 -16.42 13.09 2.24
C THR A 27 -17.30 12.12 3.01
N THR A 28 -17.64 12.46 4.25
CA THR A 28 -18.60 11.67 5.04
C THR A 28 -19.97 11.58 4.39
N ALA A 29 -20.38 12.61 3.65
CA ALA A 29 -21.63 12.62 2.89
C ALA A 29 -21.57 11.81 1.58
N SER A 30 -20.37 11.48 1.09
CA SER A 30 -20.16 10.75 -0.16
C SER A 30 -18.92 9.84 -0.03
N PRO A 31 -19.01 8.74 0.74
CA PRO A 31 -17.86 7.90 1.11
C PRO A 31 -17.49 6.87 0.03
N PHE A 32 -17.49 7.30 -1.24
CA PHE A 32 -17.19 6.43 -2.37
C PHE A 32 -15.70 6.37 -2.73
N GLY A 33 -14.83 7.09 -2.01
CA GLY A 33 -13.41 7.19 -2.33
C GLY A 33 -12.73 5.83 -2.40
N PHE A 34 -13.02 4.96 -1.42
CA PHE A 34 -12.47 3.61 -1.41
C PHE A 34 -12.99 2.72 -2.56
N HIS A 35 -14.23 2.93 -3.02
CA HIS A 35 -14.78 2.21 -4.18
C HIS A 35 -14.08 2.64 -5.47
N VAL A 36 -13.88 3.94 -5.64
CA VAL A 36 -13.12 4.50 -6.77
C VAL A 36 -11.68 4.00 -6.73
N PHE A 37 -11.04 4.03 -5.56
CA PHE A 37 -9.68 3.50 -5.35
C PHE A 37 -9.61 2.04 -5.76
N SER A 38 -10.53 1.21 -5.27
CA SER A 38 -10.61 -0.22 -5.59
C SER A 38 -10.75 -0.47 -7.10
N HIS A 39 -11.56 0.34 -7.78
CA HIS A 39 -11.73 0.26 -9.23
C HIS A 39 -10.44 0.65 -9.97
N VAL A 40 -9.83 1.78 -9.62
CA VAL A 40 -8.57 2.26 -10.24
C VAL A 40 -7.44 1.26 -10.01
N LEU A 41 -7.28 0.77 -8.78
CA LEU A 41 -6.27 -0.23 -8.43
C LEU A 41 -6.41 -1.49 -9.27
N SER A 42 -7.65 -1.98 -9.45
CA SER A 42 -7.92 -3.16 -10.27
C SER A 42 -7.54 -2.93 -11.74
N GLN A 43 -7.87 -1.76 -12.29
CA GLN A 43 -7.55 -1.40 -13.68
C GLN A 43 -6.04 -1.26 -13.89
N LEU A 44 -5.34 -0.55 -13.01
CA LEU A 44 -3.89 -0.39 -13.08
C LEU A 44 -3.18 -1.74 -12.98
N SER A 45 -3.60 -2.58 -12.04
CA SER A 45 -3.05 -3.93 -11.88
C SER A 45 -3.24 -4.76 -13.17
N SER A 46 -4.41 -4.67 -13.81
CA SER A 46 -4.67 -5.33 -15.09
C SER A 46 -3.76 -4.82 -16.22
N PHE A 47 -3.54 -3.51 -16.32
CA PHE A 47 -2.63 -2.94 -17.33
C PHE A 47 -1.18 -3.33 -17.12
N ILE A 48 -0.72 -3.36 -15.86
CA ILE A 48 0.63 -3.78 -15.50
C ILE A 48 0.84 -5.25 -15.90
N LEU A 49 -0.09 -6.13 -15.52
CA LEU A 49 -0.01 -7.57 -15.86
C LEU A 49 -0.08 -7.82 -17.37
N ALA A 50 -0.86 -7.03 -18.10
CA ALA A 50 -0.92 -7.08 -19.55
C ALA A 50 0.31 -6.44 -20.25
N SER A 51 1.29 -5.92 -19.49
CA SER A 51 2.43 -5.12 -20.01
C SER A 51 2.00 -3.94 -20.88
N LYS A 52 0.82 -3.37 -20.59
CA LYS A 52 0.27 -2.17 -21.26
C LYS A 52 0.57 -0.89 -20.49
N SER A 53 1.21 -0.99 -19.32
CA SER A 53 1.65 0.14 -18.52
C SER A 53 3.17 0.29 -18.59
N GLN A 54 3.66 1.53 -18.48
CA GLN A 54 5.08 1.79 -18.24
C GLN A 54 5.55 1.26 -16.89
N SER A 55 4.66 1.23 -15.89
CA SER A 55 4.97 0.61 -14.61
C SER A 55 5.03 -0.92 -14.76
N ARG A 56 6.10 -1.53 -14.27
CA ARG A 56 6.26 -3.00 -14.30
C ARG A 56 5.66 -3.67 -13.08
N CYS A 57 5.49 -2.90 -12.02
CA CYS A 57 4.89 -3.37 -10.79
C CYS A 57 4.15 -2.25 -10.04
N ILE A 58 3.38 -2.65 -9.03
CA ILE A 58 2.64 -1.79 -8.12
C ILE A 58 2.82 -2.23 -6.67
N VAL A 59 3.10 -1.25 -5.80
CA VAL A 59 3.15 -1.42 -4.34
C VAL A 59 1.87 -0.84 -3.75
N ILE A 60 1.09 -1.67 -3.07
CA ILE A 60 -0.16 -1.30 -2.40
C ILE A 60 0.15 -1.06 -0.93
N VAL A 61 0.02 0.16 -0.45
CA VAL A 61 0.17 0.50 0.97
C VAL A 61 -1.20 0.41 1.64
N ALA A 62 -1.34 -0.57 2.52
CA ALA A 62 -2.59 -0.94 3.17
C ALA A 62 -2.68 -0.34 4.58
N PHE A 63 -3.27 0.84 4.73
CA PHE A 63 -3.54 1.46 6.03
C PHE A 63 -4.94 1.12 6.56
N SER A 64 -5.96 1.09 5.71
CA SER A 64 -7.37 1.04 6.08
C SER A 64 -7.99 -0.36 6.06
N ARG A 65 -7.41 -1.29 5.28
CA ARG A 65 -7.87 -2.69 5.15
C ARG A 65 -6.72 -3.66 5.31
N SER A 66 -7.05 -4.89 5.70
CA SER A 66 -6.06 -5.98 5.79
C SER A 66 -5.51 -6.38 4.40
N PRO A 67 -4.30 -6.93 4.31
CA PRO A 67 -3.75 -7.44 3.05
C PRO A 67 -4.65 -8.45 2.33
N SER A 68 -5.34 -9.31 3.10
CA SER A 68 -6.29 -10.29 2.57
C SER A 68 -7.40 -9.65 1.74
N PHE A 69 -7.86 -8.45 2.11
CA PHE A 69 -8.85 -7.71 1.36
C PHE A 69 -8.39 -7.42 -0.08
N TYR A 70 -7.14 -6.97 -0.25
CA TYR A 70 -6.58 -6.65 -1.56
C TYR A 70 -6.34 -7.88 -2.40
N VAL A 71 -5.91 -8.96 -1.77
CA VAL A 71 -5.75 -10.27 -2.43
C VAL A 71 -7.10 -10.73 -2.99
N ASP A 72 -8.16 -10.64 -2.20
CA ASP A 72 -9.51 -11.03 -2.62
C ASP A 72 -10.13 -10.05 -3.63
N LEU A 73 -9.79 -8.76 -3.54
CA LEU A 73 -10.15 -7.76 -4.55
C LEU A 73 -9.57 -8.13 -5.92
N LEU A 74 -8.27 -8.42 -5.96
CA LEU A 74 -7.56 -8.78 -7.19
C LEU A 74 -8.08 -10.10 -7.76
N LYS A 75 -8.26 -11.12 -6.91
CA LYS A 75 -8.84 -12.42 -7.33
C LYS A 75 -10.22 -12.26 -7.96
N ARG A 76 -11.12 -11.48 -7.35
CA ARG A 76 -12.47 -11.22 -7.89
C ARG A 76 -12.46 -10.51 -9.25
N ARG A 77 -11.36 -9.86 -9.61
CA ARG A 77 -11.16 -9.18 -10.89
C ARG A 77 -10.42 -10.04 -11.92
N GLY A 78 -10.20 -11.32 -11.63
CA GLY A 78 -9.51 -12.26 -12.52
C GLY A 78 -7.99 -12.16 -12.48
N ILE A 79 -7.43 -11.48 -11.47
CA ILE A 79 -5.98 -11.38 -11.27
C ILE A 79 -5.54 -12.50 -10.34
N ASP A 80 -4.84 -13.49 -10.88
CA ASP A 80 -4.31 -14.61 -10.10
C ASP A 80 -3.13 -14.16 -9.23
N ALA A 81 -3.21 -14.46 -7.93
CA ALA A 81 -2.18 -14.11 -6.96
C ALA A 81 -0.84 -14.81 -7.26
N LYS A 82 -0.88 -16.07 -7.73
CA LYS A 82 0.33 -16.90 -7.91
C LYS A 82 1.24 -16.40 -9.04
N SER A 83 0.67 -15.89 -10.12
CA SER A 83 1.41 -15.30 -11.23
C SER A 83 1.77 -13.82 -11.03
N SER A 84 1.07 -13.13 -10.12
CA SER A 84 1.23 -11.68 -9.91
C SER A 84 2.23 -11.27 -8.83
N HIS A 85 2.80 -12.21 -8.06
CA HIS A 85 3.81 -11.90 -7.01
C HIS A 85 5.03 -11.11 -7.50
N LYS A 86 5.35 -11.20 -8.81
CA LYS A 86 6.44 -10.44 -9.43
C LYS A 86 6.07 -9.00 -9.78
N CYS A 87 4.78 -8.67 -9.87
CA CYS A 87 4.30 -7.36 -10.33
C CYS A 87 3.45 -6.63 -9.29
N ILE A 88 2.97 -7.30 -8.24
CA ILE A 88 2.13 -6.71 -7.21
C ILE A 88 2.73 -7.05 -5.85
N GLN A 89 2.92 -6.05 -4.99
CA GLN A 89 3.31 -6.22 -3.60
C GLN A 89 2.40 -5.39 -2.70
N ILE A 90 2.12 -5.87 -1.50
CA ILE A 90 1.26 -5.24 -0.49
C ILE A 90 2.12 -4.93 0.72
N LEU A 91 2.24 -3.66 1.07
CA LEU A 91 2.81 -3.22 2.32
C LEU A 91 1.70 -3.14 3.37
N ASP A 92 1.68 -4.10 4.28
CA ASP A 92 0.74 -4.21 5.39
C ASP A 92 1.10 -3.20 6.48
N CYS A 93 0.43 -2.06 6.44
CA CYS A 93 0.44 -1.08 7.53
C CYS A 93 -0.80 -1.23 8.42
N TYR A 94 -1.68 -2.19 8.17
CA TYR A 94 -2.98 -2.33 8.84
C TYR A 94 -2.91 -3.25 10.06
N SER A 95 -2.21 -4.38 9.94
CA SER A 95 -2.23 -5.44 10.97
C SER A 95 -1.41 -5.10 12.20
N ASP A 96 -0.35 -4.31 12.05
CA ASP A 96 0.47 -3.81 13.16
C ASP A 96 1.05 -2.41 12.89
N PRO A 97 0.23 -1.35 12.92
CA PRO A 97 0.69 0.02 12.61
C PRO A 97 1.63 0.64 13.65
N LEU A 98 1.64 0.10 14.88
CA LEU A 98 2.35 0.68 16.03
C LEU A 98 3.49 -0.20 16.54
N GLY A 99 3.65 -1.40 16.01
CA GLY A 99 4.76 -2.32 16.34
C GLY A 99 4.59 -2.94 17.72
N TRP A 100 3.36 -2.95 18.24
CA TRP A 100 3.06 -3.53 19.55
C TRP A 100 3.21 -5.05 19.56
N LYS A 101 3.12 -5.75 18.43
CA LYS A 101 3.25 -7.22 18.42
C LYS A 101 4.66 -7.66 18.84
N ASP A 102 5.69 -6.96 18.38
CA ASP A 102 7.07 -7.23 18.79
C ASP A 102 7.32 -6.89 20.26
N GLN A 103 6.70 -5.82 20.76
CA GLN A 103 6.79 -5.43 22.18
C GLN A 103 6.11 -6.45 23.10
N LEU A 104 4.99 -7.02 22.66
CA LEU A 104 4.28 -8.08 23.37
C LEU A 104 5.05 -9.42 23.32
N MET A 105 5.70 -9.73 22.20
CA MET A 105 6.59 -10.90 22.08
C MET A 105 7.83 -10.77 22.98
N MET A 106 8.40 -9.58 23.12
CA MET A 106 9.49 -9.32 24.07
C MET A 106 9.03 -9.36 25.54
N SER A 107 7.73 -9.23 25.81
CA SER A 107 7.12 -9.26 27.15
C SER A 107 6.69 -10.66 27.62
N GLY A 108 6.88 -11.71 26.82
CA GLY A 108 6.82 -13.11 27.28
C GLY A 108 5.44 -13.77 27.40
N ASN A 109 4.34 -13.15 26.96
CA ASN A 109 2.99 -13.69 27.23
C ASN A 109 2.09 -13.93 25.99
N PHE A 110 2.64 -14.08 24.78
CA PHE A 110 1.83 -14.44 23.62
C PHE A 110 2.60 -15.31 22.62
N THR A 111 2.38 -16.62 22.67
CA THR A 111 2.66 -17.52 21.55
C THR A 111 1.40 -17.63 20.71
N ASP A 112 1.24 -16.76 19.72
CA ASP A 112 0.28 -17.04 18.65
C ASP A 112 1.02 -17.68 17.48
N VAL A 113 0.73 -18.97 17.32
CA VAL A 113 1.12 -19.78 16.18
C VAL A 113 0.08 -19.54 15.08
N SER A 114 0.57 -19.25 13.86
CA SER A 114 -0.19 -18.99 12.62
C SER A 114 -0.78 -17.57 12.52
N TYR A 115 -0.39 -16.73 11.57
CA TYR A 115 -0.40 -16.92 10.12
C TYR A 115 1.00 -16.85 9.49
N GLU A 116 1.76 -17.94 9.61
CA GLU A 116 2.41 -18.51 8.42
C GLU A 116 1.28 -19.02 7.52
N VAL A 117 1.46 -18.99 6.19
CA VAL A 117 0.46 -19.28 5.15
C VAL A 117 -0.31 -18.05 4.60
N SER A 118 0.21 -17.60 3.45
CA SER A 118 -0.39 -16.74 2.41
C SER A 118 -0.07 -15.24 2.58
N LEU A 119 0.87 -14.62 1.87
CA LEU A 119 1.31 -14.83 0.49
C LEU A 119 2.70 -14.19 0.30
N SER A 120 3.50 -14.68 -0.64
CA SER A 120 4.73 -14.07 -1.20
C SER A 120 4.54 -12.65 -1.81
N LEU A 121 3.46 -11.97 -1.44
CA LEU A 121 2.92 -10.72 -1.96
C LEU A 121 2.82 -9.66 -0.86
N SER A 122 3.05 -9.95 0.43
CA SER A 122 2.86 -8.99 1.52
C SER A 122 4.07 -8.82 2.45
N CYS A 123 4.47 -7.58 2.71
CA CYS A 123 5.51 -7.18 3.68
C CYS A 123 4.86 -6.36 4.80
N VAL A 124 5.27 -6.53 6.06
CA VAL A 124 4.66 -5.84 7.21
C VAL A 124 5.43 -4.58 7.58
N CYS A 125 4.75 -3.43 7.59
CA CYS A 125 5.27 -2.18 8.15
C CYS A 125 4.88 -2.07 9.62
N ARG A 126 5.88 -2.23 10.50
CA ARG A 126 5.66 -2.31 11.95
C ARG A 126 5.57 -0.94 12.64
N ASN A 127 6.02 0.14 12.01
CA ASN A 127 5.91 1.47 12.63
C ASN A 127 5.66 2.53 11.57
N VAL A 128 4.39 2.90 11.43
CA VAL A 128 3.94 3.90 10.45
C VAL A 128 4.40 5.32 10.83
N LYS A 129 4.86 5.55 12.07
CA LYS A 129 5.38 6.86 12.49
C LYS A 129 6.76 7.15 11.91
N ASP A 130 7.54 6.10 11.68
CA ASP A 130 8.85 6.22 11.08
C ASP A 130 8.67 6.30 9.56
N LEU A 131 8.39 7.53 9.11
CA LEU A 131 8.14 7.79 7.70
C LEU A 131 9.35 7.44 6.85
N ASP A 132 10.57 7.65 7.34
CA ASP A 132 11.80 7.29 6.62
C ASP A 132 11.88 5.77 6.38
N LYS A 133 11.55 4.96 7.40
CA LYS A 133 11.43 3.50 7.22
C LYS A 133 10.29 3.11 6.30
N LEU A 134 9.13 3.75 6.40
CA LEU A 134 7.99 3.49 5.52
C LEU A 134 8.36 3.76 4.05
N TYR A 135 8.97 4.90 3.77
CA TYR A 135 9.45 5.25 2.43
C TYR A 135 10.53 4.27 1.95
N SER A 136 11.46 3.90 2.82
CA SER A 136 12.49 2.91 2.51
C SER A 136 11.89 1.56 2.11
N LEU A 137 10.90 1.07 2.87
CA LEU A 137 10.19 -0.18 2.56
C LEU A 137 9.43 -0.12 1.24
N ILE A 138 8.75 1.00 0.94
CA ILE A 138 8.07 1.19 -0.35
C ILE A 138 9.09 1.14 -1.50
N LEU A 139 10.24 1.80 -1.34
CA LEU A 139 11.31 1.81 -2.34
C LEU A 139 11.96 0.44 -2.52
N GLU A 140 12.22 -0.28 -1.43
CA GLU A 140 12.79 -1.63 -1.46
C GLU A 140 11.84 -2.61 -2.17
N LEU A 141 10.55 -2.57 -1.84
CA LEU A 141 9.55 -3.40 -2.51
C LEU A 141 9.42 -3.05 -4.00
N GLY A 142 9.38 -1.75 -4.35
CA GLY A 142 9.30 -1.31 -5.74
C GLY A 142 10.51 -1.72 -6.56
N LYS A 143 11.72 -1.40 -6.07
CA LYS A 143 12.99 -1.73 -6.74
C LYS A 143 13.25 -3.23 -6.81
N GLY A 144 12.87 -3.98 -5.78
CA GLY A 144 13.00 -5.44 -5.74
C GLY A 144 12.22 -6.14 -6.86
N LEU A 145 11.15 -5.53 -7.36
CA LEU A 145 10.33 -6.06 -8.46
C LEU A 145 10.80 -5.61 -9.84
N VAL A 146 11.33 -4.38 -9.95
CA VAL A 146 11.79 -3.78 -11.21
C VAL A 146 13.19 -4.26 -11.61
N GLY A 147 14.05 -4.61 -10.65
CA GLY A 147 15.47 -4.90 -10.90
C GLY A 147 16.30 -3.62 -11.10
N GLN A 148 17.57 -3.76 -11.52
CA GLN A 148 18.51 -2.63 -11.67
C GLN A 148 18.28 -1.79 -12.96
N GLY A 149 17.12 -1.89 -13.60
CA GLY A 149 16.79 -1.21 -14.85
C GLY A 149 16.21 0.21 -14.67
N LYS A 150 15.90 0.87 -15.79
CA LYS A 150 15.19 2.16 -15.86
C LYS A 150 13.66 2.03 -15.66
N ASP A 151 13.14 0.86 -15.31
CA ASP A 151 11.69 0.69 -15.28
C ASP A 151 11.05 1.41 -14.08
N CYS A 152 9.80 1.81 -14.24
CA CYS A 152 9.04 2.50 -13.22
C CYS A 152 8.18 1.52 -12.41
N PHE A 153 7.86 1.89 -11.18
CA PHE A 153 6.82 1.23 -10.38
C PHE A 153 5.78 2.23 -9.90
N SER A 154 4.56 1.74 -9.69
CA SER A 154 3.45 2.52 -9.16
C SER A 154 3.30 2.30 -7.66
N VAL A 155 2.78 3.30 -6.95
CA VAL A 155 2.43 3.19 -5.54
C VAL A 155 0.95 3.55 -5.38
N ALA A 156 0.19 2.65 -4.76
CA ALA A 156 -1.22 2.87 -4.42
C ALA A 156 -1.37 2.94 -2.91
N ILE A 157 -1.79 4.10 -2.40
CA ILE A 157 -2.04 4.32 -0.97
C ILE A 157 -3.55 4.39 -0.77
N ASP A 158 -4.07 3.52 0.10
CA ASP A 158 -5.52 3.39 0.30
C ASP A 158 -6.14 4.51 1.16
N SER A 159 -5.40 5.02 2.15
CA SER A 159 -5.86 6.08 3.04
C SER A 159 -4.71 6.86 3.67
N ILE A 160 -4.55 8.10 3.22
CA ILE A 160 -3.66 9.08 3.86
C ILE A 160 -4.21 9.49 5.23
N ASN A 161 -5.54 9.55 5.39
CA ASN A 161 -6.18 9.91 6.65
C ASN A 161 -5.80 8.93 7.77
N GLU A 162 -5.74 7.64 7.49
CA GLU A 162 -5.34 6.64 8.49
C GLU A 162 -3.85 6.73 8.84
N MET A 163 -2.99 7.02 7.87
CA MET A 163 -1.58 7.33 8.12
C MET A 163 -1.45 8.55 9.06
N MET A 164 -2.12 9.65 8.74
CA MET A 164 -2.08 10.87 9.55
C MET A 164 -2.66 10.63 10.94
N ARG A 165 -3.80 9.95 11.05
CA ARG A 165 -4.40 9.58 12.34
C ARG A 165 -3.38 8.87 13.25
N ARG A 166 -2.57 7.96 12.72
CA ARG A 166 -1.58 7.18 13.49
C ARG A 166 -0.36 7.98 13.92
N ILE A 167 0.07 8.93 13.10
CA ILE A 167 1.14 9.89 13.42
C ILE A 167 0.68 10.84 14.52
N TYR A 168 -0.51 11.43 14.37
CA TYR A 168 -1.00 12.49 15.25
C TYR A 168 -1.57 11.99 16.59
N ILE A 169 -2.27 10.85 16.65
CA ILE A 169 -2.87 10.34 17.90
C ILE A 169 -1.84 10.12 19.01
N ASN A 170 -0.56 9.94 18.68
CA ASN A 170 0.49 9.68 19.66
C ASN A 170 1.29 10.91 20.10
N SER A 171 1.09 12.09 19.51
CA SER A 171 1.75 13.32 20.02
C SER A 171 1.03 13.90 21.24
N CYS A 172 -0.25 13.56 21.44
CA CYS A 172 -1.02 13.90 22.63
C CYS A 172 -0.87 12.84 23.73
N ARG A 173 0.33 12.70 24.32
CA ARG A 173 0.43 12.03 25.63
C ARG A 173 -0.10 13.00 26.70
N PRO A 174 -1.09 12.62 27.53
CA PRO A 174 -1.48 13.45 28.66
C PRO A 174 -0.26 13.62 29.57
N VAL A 175 0.13 14.87 29.80
CA VAL A 175 1.09 15.24 30.84
C VAL A 175 0.50 14.71 32.15
N LYS A 176 1.16 13.72 32.78
CA LYS A 176 0.83 13.35 34.15
C LYS A 176 1.02 14.59 35.01
N GLN A 177 -0.08 15.17 35.49
CA GLN A 177 -0.02 16.21 36.52
C GLN A 177 0.63 15.59 37.76
N PRO A 178 1.70 16.18 38.31
CA PRO A 178 2.22 15.75 39.60
C PRO A 178 1.15 16.04 40.66
N LEU A 179 0.88 15.02 41.49
CA LEU A 179 0.08 15.10 42.71
C LEU A 179 0.72 16.06 43.72
#